data_AF-A0A4S0K7D3-F1
#
_entry.id   AF-A0A4S0K7D3-F1
#
_cell.length_a   1.000
_cell.length_b   1.000
_cell.length_c   1.000
_cell.angle_alpha   90.00
_cell.angle_beta   90.00
_cell.angle_gamma   90.00
#
_symmetry.space_group_name_H-M   'P 1'
#
loop_
_entity.id
_entity.type
_entity.pdbx_description
1 polymer ?
#
loop_
_entity_poly.entity_id
_entity_poly.type
_entity_poly.pdbx_seq_one_letter_code
_entity_poly.pdbx_strand_id
1 'polypeptide(L)'
;EFTVTLVAAIVVSMIVSLTLTPALCSRFLSAHDHSAPPSRFGRWLDAGHERMLRIYTVFLDFSLRHALLLSLTQLILIGVTVFLFGAVKKGAFPPQDTGLIWGRANSSATVSFEDMVARQRRITDMLMADPAVKTVGVRLGSGRQGSSAQFNIELKSRKEGRRETTAHALARLSAKADRYPDLQLRLRA
;
A
#
# COMPACT_ATOMS: atom_id res chain seq x y z
N GLU A 1 -4.20 -2.23 14.89
CA GLU A 1 -4.71 -0.90 14.51
C GLU A 1 -5.92 -1.01 13.57
N PHE A 2 -5.77 -1.52 12.34
CA PHE A 2 -6.86 -1.61 11.36
C PHE A 2 -8.18 -2.24 11.89
N THR A 3 -8.10 -3.38 12.56
CA THR A 3 -9.29 -4.06 13.11
C THR A 3 -10.04 -3.18 14.10
N VAL A 4 -9.34 -2.47 14.98
CA VAL A 4 -9.95 -1.59 15.98
C VAL A 4 -10.64 -0.41 15.31
N THR A 5 -10.00 0.18 14.28
CA THR A 5 -10.58 1.27 13.50
C THR A 5 -11.85 0.83 12.78
N LEU A 6 -11.86 -0.35 12.15
CA LEU A 6 -13.02 -0.89 11.45
C LEU A 6 -14.18 -1.14 12.41
N VAL A 7 -13.91 -1.79 13.54
CA VAL A 7 -14.93 -2.08 14.55
C VAL A 7 -15.51 -0.78 15.12
N ALA A 8 -14.66 0.18 15.47
CA ALA A 8 -15.11 1.48 15.96
C ALA A 8 -16.00 2.20 14.92
N ALA A 9 -15.61 2.18 13.63
CA ALA A 9 -16.38 2.78 12.56
C ALA A 9 -17.77 2.13 12.39
N ILE A 10 -17.85 0.80 12.46
CA ILE A 10 -19.12 0.07 12.39
C ILE A 10 -20.03 0.42 13.57
N VAL A 11 -19.49 0.45 14.79
CA VAL A 11 -20.26 0.79 16.00
C VAL A 11 -20.79 2.22 15.93
N VAL A 12 -19.94 3.17 15.53
CA VAL A 12 -20.37 4.56 15.35
C VAL A 12 -21.43 4.66 14.25
N SER A 13 -21.26 3.96 13.12
CA SER A 13 -22.26 3.92 12.03
C SER A 13 -23.60 3.34 12.49
N MET A 14 -23.59 2.28 13.29
CA MET A 14 -24.79 1.69 13.88
C MET A 14 -25.51 2.70 14.79
N ILE A 15 -24.78 3.38 15.68
CA ILE A 15 -25.36 4.38 16.58
C ILE A 15 -25.98 5.53 15.78
N VAL A 16 -25.28 6.03 14.76
CA VAL A 16 -25.77 7.09 13.89
C VAL A 16 -27.02 6.64 13.11
N SER A 17 -27.02 5.41 12.57
CA SER A 17 -28.15 4.85 11.82
C SER A 17 -29.41 4.63 12.67
N LEU A 18 -29.25 4.42 13.98
CA LEU A 18 -30.38 4.19 14.90
C LEU A 18 -30.87 5.47 15.58
N THR A 19 -30.08 6.54 15.61
CA THR A 19 -30.41 7.78 16.32
C THR A 19 -30.61 8.95 15.36
N LEU A 20 -29.57 9.31 14.63
CA LEU A 20 -29.55 10.48 13.75
C LEU A 20 -30.36 10.22 12.48
N THR A 21 -30.23 9.06 11.85
CA THR A 21 -30.96 8.77 10.61
C THR A 21 -32.48 8.83 10.82
N PRO A 22 -33.09 8.21 11.86
CA PRO A 22 -34.53 8.33 12.09
C PRO A 22 -34.94 9.76 12.46
N ALA A 23 -34.14 10.49 13.25
CA ALA A 23 -34.42 11.87 13.63
C ALA A 23 -34.35 12.84 12.43
N LEU A 24 -33.44 12.61 11.48
CA LEU A 24 -33.36 13.37 10.25
C LEU A 24 -34.49 13.01 9.30
N CYS A 25 -34.83 11.72 9.17
CA CYS A 25 -35.98 11.29 8.38
C CYS A 25 -37.29 11.89 8.92
N SER A 26 -37.52 11.90 10.23
CA SER A 26 -38.76 12.48 10.77
C SER A 26 -38.85 14.00 10.58
N ARG A 27 -37.72 14.69 10.48
CA ARG A 27 -37.67 16.15 10.36
C ARG A 27 -37.62 16.67 8.92
N PHE A 28 -36.93 15.96 8.04
CA PHE A 28 -36.67 16.39 6.67
C PHE A 28 -37.45 15.61 5.61
N LEU A 29 -37.97 14.43 5.93
CA LEU A 29 -38.76 13.65 4.99
C LEU A 29 -40.22 14.10 5.05
N SER A 30 -40.65 14.80 4.01
CA SER A 30 -42.07 15.14 3.83
C SER A 30 -42.88 13.88 3.53
N ALA A 31 -44.13 13.85 4.00
CA ALA A 31 -45.08 12.79 3.68
C ALA A 31 -45.20 12.65 2.15
N HIS A 32 -45.14 11.41 1.66
CA HIS A 32 -45.28 11.10 0.25
C HIS A 32 -46.74 11.32 -0.16
N ASP A 33 -47.04 12.44 -0.82
CA ASP A 33 -48.37 12.70 -1.35
C ASP A 33 -48.60 11.84 -2.60
N HIS A 34 -49.38 10.77 -2.46
CA HIS A 34 -49.76 9.87 -3.56
C HIS A 34 -50.59 10.56 -4.66
N SER A 35 -51.05 11.80 -4.41
CA SER A 35 -51.95 12.54 -5.29
C SER A 35 -51.22 13.53 -6.21
N ALA A 36 -49.92 13.79 -5.98
CA ALA A 36 -49.15 14.73 -6.78
C ALA A 36 -48.68 14.08 -8.10
N PRO A 37 -48.93 14.70 -9.27
CA PRO A 37 -48.49 14.13 -10.54
C PRO A 37 -46.96 14.02 -10.56
N PRO A 38 -46.40 12.82 -10.82
CA PRO A 38 -44.97 12.60 -10.75
C PRO A 38 -44.25 13.49 -11.77
N SER A 39 -43.16 14.12 -11.30
CA SER A 39 -42.30 14.95 -12.15
C SER A 39 -41.85 14.16 -13.38
N ARG A 40 -41.60 14.84 -14.51
CA ARG A 40 -41.15 14.15 -15.74
C ARG A 40 -39.90 13.30 -15.53
N PHE A 41 -39.03 13.73 -14.60
CA PHE A 41 -37.86 12.97 -14.18
C PHE A 41 -38.22 11.78 -13.28
N GLY A 42 -39.17 11.94 -12.34
CA GLY A 42 -39.69 10.85 -11.52
C GLY A 42 -40.27 9.71 -12.36
N ARG A 43 -41.10 10.03 -13.36
CA ARG A 43 -41.67 9.02 -14.27
C ARG A 43 -40.62 8.25 -15.08
N TRP A 44 -39.52 8.91 -15.46
CA TRP A 44 -38.43 8.24 -16.17
C TRP A 44 -37.68 7.27 -15.24
N LEU A 45 -37.45 7.68 -13.98
CA LEU A 45 -36.86 6.81 -12.96
C LEU A 45 -37.79 5.63 -12.63
N ASP A 46 -39.09 5.86 -12.48
CA ASP A 46 -40.07 4.81 -12.19
C ASP A 46 -40.12 3.78 -13.32
N ALA A 47 -40.17 4.24 -14.58
CA ALA A 47 -40.12 3.35 -15.75
C ALA A 47 -38.81 2.54 -15.83
N GLY A 48 -37.69 3.16 -15.44
CA GLY A 48 -36.39 2.49 -15.32
C GLY A 48 -36.40 1.42 -14.22
N HIS A 49 -36.96 1.75 -13.06
CA HIS A 49 -37.08 0.84 -11.92
C HIS A 49 -38.00 -0.34 -12.26
N GLU A 50 -39.17 -0.11 -12.86
CA GLU A 50 -40.07 -1.17 -13.31
C GLU A 50 -39.41 -2.09 -14.35
N ARG A 51 -38.59 -1.53 -15.25
CA ARG A 51 -37.82 -2.34 -16.20
C ARG A 51 -36.78 -3.21 -15.48
N MET A 52 -36.06 -2.65 -14.51
CA MET A 52 -35.09 -3.39 -13.71
C MET A 52 -35.76 -4.51 -12.91
N LEU A 53 -36.91 -4.23 -12.28
CA LEU A 53 -37.71 -5.22 -11.55
C LEU A 53 -38.17 -6.35 -12.46
N ARG A 54 -38.72 -6.05 -13.65
CA ARG A 54 -39.14 -7.08 -14.61
C ARG A 54 -37.99 -7.97 -15.07
N ILE A 55 -36.82 -7.39 -15.30
CA ILE A 55 -35.64 -8.16 -15.67
C ILE A 55 -35.21 -9.06 -14.50
N TYR A 56 -35.17 -8.50 -13.29
CA TYR A 56 -34.84 -9.25 -12.08
C TYR A 56 -35.80 -10.41 -11.84
N THR A 57 -37.12 -10.21 -11.98
CA THR A 57 -38.11 -11.28 -11.79
C THR A 57 -37.95 -12.39 -12.82
N VAL A 58 -37.66 -12.08 -14.09
CA VAL A 58 -37.38 -13.10 -15.12
C VAL A 58 -36.14 -13.92 -14.76
N PHE A 59 -35.06 -13.29 -14.32
CA PHE A 59 -33.85 -14.01 -13.90
C PHE A 59 -34.07 -14.81 -12.61
N LEU A 60 -34.88 -14.30 -11.68
CA LEU A 60 -35.23 -15.00 -10.45
C LEU A 60 -36.09 -16.24 -10.74
N ASP A 61 -37.10 -16.12 -11.60
CA ASP A 61 -37.93 -17.25 -12.03
C ASP A 61 -37.11 -18.30 -12.78
N PHE A 62 -36.19 -17.85 -13.65
CA PHE A 62 -35.24 -18.75 -14.31
C PHE A 62 -34.36 -19.48 -13.28
N SER A 63 -33.91 -18.76 -12.25
CA SER A 63 -33.07 -19.30 -11.19
C SER A 63 -33.79 -20.35 -10.35
N LEU A 64 -35.03 -20.08 -9.95
CA LEU A 64 -35.86 -21.01 -9.20
C LEU A 64 -36.19 -22.27 -10.01
N ARG A 65 -36.40 -22.15 -11.33
CA ARG A 65 -36.61 -23.30 -12.23
C ARG A 65 -35.38 -24.19 -12.38
N HIS A 66 -34.17 -23.61 -12.25
CA HIS A 66 -32.89 -24.31 -12.38
C HIS A 66 -32.13 -24.39 -11.04
N ALA A 67 -32.85 -24.49 -9.92
CA ALA A 67 -32.28 -24.39 -8.57
C ALA A 67 -31.11 -25.35 -8.31
N LEU A 68 -31.18 -26.59 -8.81
CA LEU A 68 -30.09 -27.57 -8.67
C LEU A 68 -28.84 -27.16 -9.46
N LEU A 69 -29.02 -26.67 -10.68
CA LEU A 69 -27.94 -26.23 -11.57
C LEU A 69 -27.25 -24.97 -11.01
N LEU A 70 -28.03 -24.05 -10.44
CA LEU A 70 -27.48 -22.86 -9.80
C LEU A 70 -26.88 -23.12 -8.42
N SER A 71 -27.37 -24.11 -7.66
CA SER A 71 -26.72 -24.53 -6.42
C SER A 71 -25.26 -24.97 -6.65
N LEU A 72 -24.98 -25.63 -7.78
CA LEU A 72 -23.63 -26.00 -8.21
C LEU A 72 -22.73 -24.79 -8.50
N THR A 73 -23.27 -23.63 -8.91
CA THR A 73 -22.45 -22.45 -9.19
C THR A 73 -21.73 -21.92 -7.95
N GLN A 74 -22.35 -22.01 -6.77
CA GLN A 74 -21.68 -21.63 -5.52
C GLN A 74 -20.48 -22.54 -5.22
N LEU A 75 -20.61 -23.85 -5.46
CA LEU A 75 -19.50 -24.80 -5.30
C LEU A 75 -18.38 -24.52 -6.29
N ILE A 76 -18.72 -24.21 -7.55
CA ILE A 76 -17.74 -23.79 -8.57
C ILE A 76 -17.03 -22.52 -8.11
N LEU A 77 -17.76 -21.53 -7.61
CA LEU A 77 -17.18 -20.26 -7.18
C LEU A 77 -16.24 -20.43 -5.97
N ILE A 78 -16.61 -21.29 -5.02
CA ILE A 78 -15.73 -21.67 -3.91
C ILE A 78 -14.46 -22.35 -4.45
N GLY A 79 -14.61 -23.31 -5.38
CA GLY A 79 -13.47 -23.98 -6.01
C GLY A 79 -12.53 -23.00 -6.72
N VAL A 80 -13.08 -22.08 -7.51
CA VAL A 80 -12.32 -21.02 -8.18
C VAL A 80 -11.62 -20.11 -7.16
N THR A 81 -12.29 -19.77 -6.06
CA THR A 81 -11.71 -18.93 -5.01
C THR A 81 -10.53 -19.62 -4.34
N VAL A 82 -10.66 -20.90 -3.99
CA VAL A 82 -9.58 -21.70 -3.39
C VAL A 82 -8.41 -21.85 -4.37
N PHE A 83 -8.69 -22.14 -5.63
CA PHE A 83 -7.68 -22.22 -6.68
C PHE A 83 -6.91 -20.89 -6.81
N LEU A 84 -7.63 -19.76 -6.88
CA LEU A 84 -7.02 -18.45 -7.02
C LEU A 84 -6.22 -18.07 -5.77
N PHE A 85 -6.71 -18.44 -4.58
CA PHE A 85 -5.98 -18.24 -3.32
C PHE A 85 -4.63 -18.98 -3.30
N GLY A 86 -4.55 -20.16 -3.92
CA GLY A 86 -3.29 -20.88 -4.11
C GLY A 86 -2.40 -20.29 -5.20
N ALA A 87 -2.98 -19.79 -6.29
CA ALA A 87 -2.25 -19.25 -7.43
C ALA A 87 -1.64 -17.86 -7.16
N VAL A 88 -2.26 -17.05 -6.30
CA VAL A 88 -1.80 -15.69 -5.99
C VAL A 88 -0.56 -15.74 -5.11
N LYS A 89 0.53 -15.12 -5.59
CA LYS A 89 1.77 -14.97 -4.83
C LYS A 89 1.53 -14.06 -3.62
N LYS A 90 1.82 -14.60 -2.43
CA LYS A 90 1.70 -13.86 -1.17
C LYS A 90 2.89 -12.90 -1.04
N GLY A 91 2.60 -11.63 -0.78
CA GLY A 91 3.59 -10.62 -0.41
C GLY A 91 3.13 -9.94 0.88
N ALA A 92 4.04 -9.70 1.82
CA ALA A 92 3.68 -9.05 3.08
C ALA A 92 3.25 -7.59 2.83
N PHE A 93 4.06 -6.84 2.08
CA PHE A 93 3.77 -5.48 1.63
C PHE A 93 4.55 -5.19 0.33
N PRO A 94 4.02 -4.37 -0.60
CA PRO A 94 4.80 -3.88 -1.72
C PRO A 94 5.95 -3.01 -1.19
N PRO A 95 7.17 -3.12 -1.76
CA PRO A 95 8.28 -2.26 -1.36
C PRO A 95 7.89 -0.81 -1.62
N GLN A 96 7.91 0.00 -0.55
CA GLN A 96 7.61 1.42 -0.65
C GLN A 96 8.88 2.22 -0.89
N ASP A 97 8.72 3.29 -1.64
CA ASP A 97 9.78 4.21 -1.95
C ASP A 97 9.95 5.21 -0.78
N THR A 98 10.69 4.79 0.25
CA THR A 98 10.89 5.59 1.48
C THR A 98 11.91 6.72 1.31
N GLY A 99 12.70 6.69 0.24
CA GLY A 99 13.81 7.63 0.03
C GLY A 99 14.99 7.41 0.97
N LEU A 100 14.99 6.33 1.77
CA LEU A 100 16.04 6.01 2.72
C LEU A 100 16.77 4.76 2.26
N ILE A 101 18.10 4.79 2.27
CA ILE A 101 18.97 3.64 2.03
C ILE A 101 19.87 3.45 3.24
N TRP A 102 19.92 2.22 3.73
CA TRP A 102 20.75 1.79 4.84
C TRP A 102 21.94 0.99 4.31
N GLY A 103 23.14 1.41 4.67
CA GLY A 103 24.38 0.72 4.34
C GLY A 103 25.07 0.18 5.58
N ARG A 104 25.72 -0.97 5.46
CA ARG A 104 26.70 -1.45 6.43
C ARG A 104 28.00 -1.73 5.71
N ALA A 105 29.08 -1.13 6.18
CA ALA A 105 30.42 -1.47 5.74
C ALA A 105 31.17 -2.19 6.85
N ASN A 106 31.74 -3.34 6.51
CA ASN A 106 32.63 -4.06 7.42
C ASN A 106 34.08 -3.82 6.96
N SER A 107 34.93 -3.41 7.90
CA SER A 107 36.37 -3.35 7.70
C SER A 107 37.04 -4.57 8.35
N SER A 108 38.27 -4.89 7.95
CA SER A 108 39.09 -5.88 8.66
C SER A 108 39.31 -5.43 10.11
N ALA A 109 39.32 -6.38 11.05
CA ALA A 109 39.55 -6.14 12.47
C ALA A 109 40.95 -5.57 12.79
N THR A 110 41.85 -5.53 11.80
CA THR A 110 43.24 -5.08 11.93
C THR A 110 43.46 -3.61 11.51
N VAL A 111 42.42 -2.90 11.07
CA VAL A 111 42.53 -1.52 10.56
C VAL A 111 42.40 -0.50 11.69
N SER A 112 43.27 0.51 11.70
CA SER A 112 43.25 1.59 12.69
C SER A 112 41.97 2.45 12.59
N PHE A 113 41.60 3.14 13.66
CA PHE A 113 40.45 4.05 13.63
C PHE A 113 40.65 5.19 12.61
N GLU A 114 41.87 5.73 12.51
CA GLU A 114 42.20 6.79 11.56
C GLU A 114 42.05 6.34 10.10
N ASP A 115 42.52 5.13 9.78
CA ASP A 115 42.35 4.54 8.46
C ASP A 115 40.88 4.26 8.13
N MET A 116 40.08 3.85 9.13
CA MET A 116 38.65 3.67 8.95
C MET A 116 37.94 4.99 8.62
N VAL A 117 38.30 6.08 9.32
CA VAL A 117 37.76 7.42 9.04
C VAL A 117 38.12 7.88 7.63
N ALA A 118 39.39 7.71 7.23
CA ALA A 118 39.85 8.09 5.89
C ALA A 118 39.10 7.32 4.79
N ARG A 119 38.94 6.00 4.96
CA ARG A 119 38.22 5.15 4.00
C ARG A 119 36.73 5.48 3.93
N GLN A 120 36.10 5.77 5.06
CA GLN A 120 34.68 6.14 5.09
C GLN A 120 34.43 7.50 4.47
N ARG A 121 35.32 8.48 4.70
CA ARG A 121 35.22 9.80 4.06
C ARG A 121 35.21 9.66 2.55
N ARG A 122 36.09 8.82 2.00
CA ARG A 122 36.13 8.50 0.56
C ARG A 122 34.80 7.92 0.04
N ILE A 123 34.16 7.04 0.80
CA ILE A 123 32.85 6.46 0.45
C ILE A 123 31.75 7.53 0.56
N THR A 124 31.75 8.33 1.62
CA THR A 124 30.80 9.42 1.81
C THR A 124 30.87 10.43 0.67
N ASP A 125 32.07 10.86 0.27
CA ASP A 125 32.27 11.80 -0.83
C ASP A 125 31.76 11.21 -2.16
N MET A 126 31.99 9.92 -2.39
CA MET A 126 31.48 9.19 -3.55
C MET A 126 29.95 9.04 -3.55
N LEU A 127 29.33 8.83 -2.38
CA LEU A 127 27.87 8.80 -2.22
C LEU A 127 27.26 10.20 -2.42
N MET A 128 27.88 11.25 -1.88
CA MET A 128 27.45 12.64 -2.02
C MET A 128 27.63 13.19 -3.43
N ALA A 129 28.55 12.64 -4.22
CA ALA A 129 28.71 12.97 -5.63
C ALA A 129 27.53 12.46 -6.50
N ASP A 130 26.69 11.56 -6.01
CA ASP A 130 25.50 11.13 -6.76
C ASP A 130 24.37 12.17 -6.65
N PRO A 131 23.82 12.65 -7.79
CA PRO A 131 22.82 13.71 -7.78
C PRO A 131 21.50 13.33 -7.08
N ALA A 132 21.24 12.04 -6.89
CA ALA A 132 20.06 11.54 -6.19
C ALA A 132 20.18 11.58 -4.65
N VAL A 133 21.40 11.73 -4.10
CA VAL A 133 21.66 11.74 -2.67
C VAL A 133 21.51 13.16 -2.11
N LYS A 134 20.84 13.29 -0.96
CA LYS A 134 20.65 14.55 -0.22
C LYS A 134 21.63 14.62 0.95
N THR A 135 21.62 13.58 1.78
CA THR A 135 22.41 13.53 3.02
C THR A 135 22.97 12.13 3.20
N VAL A 136 24.21 12.03 3.71
CA VAL A 136 24.83 10.77 4.11
C VAL A 136 25.26 10.90 5.58
N GLY A 137 24.60 10.17 6.46
CA GLY A 137 25.01 10.01 7.86
C GLY A 137 25.88 8.77 8.01
N VAL A 138 27.03 8.89 8.69
CA VAL A 138 27.92 7.75 8.98
C VAL A 138 28.06 7.58 10.48
N ARG A 139 27.95 6.34 10.96
CA ARG A 139 28.19 5.97 12.36
C ARG A 139 29.24 4.87 12.44
N LEU A 140 30.39 5.20 13.02
CA LEU A 140 31.47 4.28 13.36
C LEU A 140 31.13 3.46 14.62
N GLY A 141 31.72 2.27 14.76
CA GLY A 141 31.58 1.44 15.97
C GLY A 141 30.20 0.81 16.15
N SER A 142 29.43 0.68 15.07
CA SER A 142 28.02 0.21 15.10
C SER A 142 27.85 -1.30 15.38
N GLY A 143 28.94 -2.05 15.50
CA GLY A 143 28.92 -3.51 15.70
C GLY A 143 29.72 -3.93 16.93
N ARG A 144 29.43 -5.13 17.44
CA ARG A 144 30.03 -5.71 18.67
C ARG A 144 31.57 -5.77 18.68
N GLN A 145 32.19 -5.71 17.50
CA GLN A 145 33.66 -5.74 17.31
C GLN A 145 34.26 -4.37 16.94
N GLY A 146 33.47 -3.29 16.92
CA GLY A 146 33.95 -1.92 16.65
C GLY A 146 34.41 -1.63 15.20
N SER A 147 34.64 -2.67 14.38
CA SER A 147 35.16 -2.59 13.01
C SER A 147 34.09 -2.40 11.92
N SER A 148 32.82 -2.16 12.29
CA SER A 148 31.73 -1.94 11.35
C SER A 148 31.18 -0.51 11.39
N ALA A 149 30.93 0.04 10.22
CA ALA A 149 30.30 1.33 10.02
C ALA A 149 28.89 1.18 9.46
N GLN A 150 27.98 2.02 9.95
CA GLN A 150 26.62 2.14 9.43
C GLN A 150 26.49 3.44 8.64
N PHE A 151 25.89 3.35 7.45
CA PHE A 151 25.59 4.47 6.58
C PHE A 151 24.07 4.64 6.50
N ASN A 152 23.58 5.85 6.71
CA ASN A 152 22.19 6.23 6.53
C ASN A 152 22.15 7.27 5.41
N ILE A 153 21.67 6.85 4.24
CA ILE A 153 21.67 7.66 3.03
C ILE A 153 20.23 8.12 2.79
N GLU A 154 20.02 9.43 2.86
CA GLU A 154 18.75 10.07 2.51
C GLU A 154 18.82 10.52 1.05
N LEU A 155 17.89 10.05 0.23
CA LEU A 155 17.73 10.46 -1.15
C LEU A 155 16.87 11.73 -1.22
N LYS A 156 17.09 12.54 -2.26
CA LYS A 156 16.24 13.69 -2.56
C LYS A 156 14.80 13.23 -2.76
N SER A 157 13.84 14.03 -2.30
CA SER A 157 12.43 13.75 -2.56
C SER A 157 12.11 13.88 -4.06
N ARG A 158 10.99 13.29 -4.51
CA ARG A 158 10.52 13.48 -5.89
C ARG A 158 10.27 14.95 -6.25
N LYS A 159 9.91 15.79 -5.26
CA LYS A 159 9.72 17.23 -5.44
C LYS A 159 11.04 17.98 -5.63
N GLU A 160 12.14 17.49 -5.06
CA GLU A 160 13.49 18.06 -5.17
C GLU A 160 14.25 17.55 -6.44
N GLY A 161 13.55 16.88 -7.37
CA GLY A 161 14.10 16.50 -8.68
C GLY A 161 14.51 15.04 -8.83
N ARG A 162 14.22 14.16 -7.87
CA ARG A 162 14.50 12.72 -8.01
C ARG A 162 13.51 12.06 -8.97
N ARG A 163 13.98 11.69 -10.17
CA ARG A 163 13.18 10.98 -11.19
C ARG A 163 13.14 9.46 -11.00
N GLU A 164 14.11 8.91 -10.27
CA GLU A 164 14.27 7.46 -10.12
C GLU A 164 13.66 6.95 -8.80
N THR A 165 13.38 5.64 -8.74
CA THR A 165 12.92 4.97 -7.51
C THR A 165 14.11 4.69 -6.58
N THR A 166 13.84 4.52 -5.28
CA THR A 166 14.91 4.14 -4.32
C THR A 166 15.59 2.84 -4.73
N ALA A 167 14.86 1.88 -5.33
CA ALA A 167 15.43 0.64 -5.84
C ALA A 167 16.47 0.86 -6.97
N HIS A 168 16.19 1.77 -7.92
CA HIS A 168 17.15 2.09 -8.98
C HIS A 168 18.37 2.85 -8.46
N ALA A 169 18.16 3.80 -7.55
CA ALA A 169 19.25 4.50 -6.88
C ALA A 169 20.13 3.52 -6.08
N LEU A 170 19.52 2.58 -5.35
CA LEU A 170 20.21 1.52 -4.62
C LEU A 170 21.09 0.67 -5.54
N ALA A 171 20.53 0.18 -6.66
CA ALA A 171 21.28 -0.64 -7.61
C ALA A 171 22.49 0.11 -8.19
N ARG A 172 22.32 1.39 -8.56
CA ARG A 172 23.43 2.23 -9.04
C ARG A 172 24.49 2.47 -7.97
N LEU A 173 24.08 2.83 -6.76
CA LEU A 173 25.00 3.10 -5.65
C LEU A 173 25.75 1.84 -5.22
N SER A 174 25.09 0.68 -5.20
CA SER A 174 25.71 -0.62 -4.95
C SER A 174 26.76 -0.94 -6.01
N ALA A 175 26.43 -0.80 -7.30
CA ALA A 175 27.38 -1.07 -8.39
C ALA A 175 28.60 -0.13 -8.37
N LYS A 176 28.43 1.12 -7.95
CA LYS A 176 29.56 2.04 -7.76
C LYS A 176 30.37 1.69 -6.50
N ALA A 177 29.73 1.22 -5.44
CA ALA A 177 30.39 0.82 -4.19
C ALA A 177 31.25 -0.43 -4.36
N ASP A 178 30.83 -1.38 -5.21
CA ASP A 178 31.60 -2.59 -5.53
C ASP A 178 32.97 -2.30 -6.20
N ARG A 179 33.19 -1.08 -6.71
CA ARG A 179 34.49 -0.64 -7.24
C ARG A 179 35.51 -0.32 -6.14
N TYR A 180 35.11 -0.29 -4.88
CA TYR A 180 35.98 -0.05 -3.73
C TYR A 180 36.17 -1.36 -2.94
N PRO A 181 37.17 -2.18 -3.28
CA PRO A 181 37.42 -3.46 -2.60
C PRO A 181 37.84 -3.30 -1.12
N ASP A 182 38.18 -2.07 -0.73
CA ASP A 182 38.70 -1.69 0.58
C ASP A 182 37.67 -1.79 1.72
N LEU A 183 36.37 -1.84 1.41
CA LEU A 183 35.28 -2.08 2.37
C LEU A 183 34.14 -2.85 1.72
N GLN A 184 33.68 -3.91 2.36
CA GLN A 184 32.47 -4.62 1.95
C GLN A 184 31.24 -3.79 2.34
N LEU A 185 30.84 -2.84 1.49
CA LEU A 185 29.64 -2.04 1.68
C LEU A 185 28.42 -2.79 1.15
N ARG A 186 27.52 -3.18 2.05
CA ARG A 186 26.21 -3.75 1.71
C ARG A 186 25.12 -2.71 1.92
N LEU A 187 24.44 -2.32 0.85
CA LEU A 187 23.32 -1.38 0.87
C LEU A 187 21.98 -2.12 0.81
N ARG A 188 20.96 -1.61 1.52
CA ARG A 188 19.57 -2.08 1.51
C ARG A 188 18.63 -0.88 1.60
N ALA A 189 17.51 -0.93 0.89
CA ALA A 189 16.44 0.07 0.94
C ALA A 189 15.28 -0.46 1.79
#